data_AF-A0A926VDS5-F1
#
_entry.id   AF-A0A926VDS5-F1
#
_cell.length_a   1.000
_cell.length_b   1.000
_cell.length_c   1.000
_cell.angle_alpha   90.00
_cell.angle_beta   90.00
_cell.angle_gamma   90.00
#
_symmetry.space_group_name_H-M   'P 1'
#
loop_
_entity.id
_entity.type
_entity.pdbx_description
1 polymer ?
#
loop_
_entity_poly.entity_id
_entity_poly.type
_entity_poly.pdbx_seq_one_letter_code
_entity_poly.pdbx_strand_id
1 'polypeptide(L)'
;MMRNITVYPEDLIRQIKLSCQIPTFLENIATRKIITSKAKELGIKVEPEELQKSADNIRLANNLRRTDQTLAWLQKHSLSLDDLEEIAYFSVTSSKLAEHLFADKVEPFFVENLLNYAQVVMYEVILDDEDLAMELFYAIGEDEMSFHEVACQYLHDKELRRCGGYRGTLRRSDLKPEISAAVFAATPPQLIKPVVTSKGAHLIFVEEVIQPKLDATVRSKIISDLFSGWIKQQIVQTEIVLSSFQDSDAGIAALDDAPL
;
A
#
# COMPACT_ATOMS: atom_id res chain seq x y z
N MET A 1 -4.39 -40.65 -13.71
CA MET A 1 -5.80 -40.27 -13.45
C MET A 1 -5.81 -39.00 -12.64
N MET A 2 -6.45 -37.94 -13.12
CA MET A 2 -6.72 -36.77 -12.27
C MET A 2 -7.82 -37.14 -11.29
N ARG A 3 -7.56 -36.99 -9.99
CA ARG A 3 -8.61 -37.12 -8.96
C ARG A 3 -9.42 -35.84 -8.98
N ASN A 4 -10.71 -35.95 -9.28
CA ASN A 4 -11.63 -34.82 -9.18
C ASN A 4 -12.23 -34.80 -7.78
N ILE A 5 -12.20 -33.63 -7.14
CA ILE A 5 -12.89 -33.35 -5.87
C ILE A 5 -14.04 -32.42 -6.21
N THR A 6 -15.26 -32.82 -5.86
CA THR A 6 -16.45 -31.97 -6.01
C THR A 6 -16.58 -31.10 -4.76
N VAL A 7 -16.74 -29.79 -4.95
CA VAL A 7 -16.98 -28.80 -3.89
C VAL A 7 -18.33 -28.15 -4.15
N TYR A 8 -19.21 -28.11 -3.15
CA TYR A 8 -20.54 -27.51 -3.23
C TYR A 8 -20.54 -26.09 -2.64
N PRO A 9 -21.49 -25.20 -3.01
CA PRO A 9 -21.58 -23.85 -2.45
C PRO A 9 -21.69 -23.82 -0.91
N GLU A 10 -22.35 -24.80 -0.32
CA GLU A 10 -22.46 -24.94 1.14
C GLU A 10 -21.10 -25.21 1.80
N ASP A 11 -20.21 -25.93 1.11
CA ASP A 11 -18.83 -26.17 1.57
C ASP A 11 -18.04 -24.86 1.62
N LEU A 12 -18.31 -23.91 0.73
CA LEU A 12 -17.67 -22.59 0.74
C LEU A 12 -18.09 -21.78 1.97
N ILE A 13 -19.40 -21.71 2.25
CA ILE A 13 -19.91 -21.00 3.44
C ILE A 13 -19.35 -21.64 4.71
N ARG A 14 -19.38 -22.98 4.78
CA ARG A 14 -18.79 -23.73 5.88
C ARG A 14 -17.30 -23.46 6.02
N GLN A 15 -16.55 -23.42 4.91
CA GLN A 15 -15.12 -23.13 4.93
C GLN A 15 -14.83 -21.72 5.43
N ILE A 16 -15.62 -20.70 5.05
CA ILE A 16 -15.49 -19.32 5.56
C ILE A 16 -15.73 -19.27 7.09
N LYS A 17 -16.69 -20.06 7.60
CA LYS A 17 -16.90 -20.21 9.05
C LYS A 17 -15.68 -20.86 9.72
N LEU A 18 -15.23 -22.01 9.18
CA LEU A 18 -14.12 -22.78 9.75
C LEU A 18 -12.78 -22.02 9.68
N SER A 19 -12.59 -21.14 8.70
CA SER A 19 -11.42 -20.27 8.58
C SER A 19 -11.53 -18.98 9.42
N CYS A 20 -12.61 -18.80 10.18
CA CYS A 20 -12.88 -17.59 10.96
C CYS A 20 -12.93 -16.29 10.13
N GLN A 21 -13.30 -16.38 8.84
CA GLN A 21 -13.30 -15.24 7.91
C GLN A 21 -14.63 -14.49 7.81
N ILE A 22 -15.67 -14.92 8.54
CA ILE A 22 -16.99 -14.26 8.54
C ILE A 22 -16.90 -12.75 8.80
N PRO A 23 -16.16 -12.24 9.80
CA PRO A 23 -16.05 -10.80 10.04
C PRO A 23 -15.50 -10.04 8.82
N THR A 24 -14.49 -10.58 8.14
CA THR A 24 -13.90 -9.96 6.95
C THR A 24 -14.89 -9.86 5.79
N PHE A 25 -15.67 -10.91 5.53
CA PHE A 25 -16.70 -10.85 4.48
C PHE A 25 -17.84 -9.89 4.86
N LEU A 26 -18.20 -9.83 6.14
CA LEU A 26 -19.20 -8.88 6.64
C LEU A 26 -18.75 -7.43 6.45
N GLU A 27 -17.50 -7.10 6.79
CA GLU A 27 -16.93 -5.76 6.53
C GLU A 27 -16.89 -5.43 5.04
N ASN A 28 -16.55 -6.39 4.17
CA ASN A 28 -16.57 -6.19 2.72
C ASN A 28 -17.99 -5.88 2.20
N ILE A 29 -19.00 -6.62 2.68
CA ILE A 29 -20.40 -6.39 2.32
C ILE A 29 -20.88 -5.02 2.85
N ALA A 30 -20.56 -4.69 4.10
CA ALA A 30 -20.90 -3.41 4.70
C ALA A 30 -20.26 -2.25 3.92
N THR A 31 -18.98 -2.36 3.59
CA THR A 31 -18.25 -1.38 2.75
C THR A 31 -18.97 -1.14 1.43
N ARG A 32 -19.35 -2.21 0.74
CA ARG A 32 -20.06 -2.12 -0.54
C ARG A 32 -21.38 -1.38 -0.39
N LYS A 33 -22.17 -1.74 0.63
CA LYS A 33 -23.47 -1.09 0.93
C LYS A 33 -23.31 0.38 1.31
N ILE A 34 -22.34 0.72 2.16
CA ILE A 34 -22.05 2.09 2.58
C ILE A 34 -21.72 2.96 1.36
N ILE A 35 -20.82 2.49 0.50
CA ILE A 35 -20.42 3.20 -0.72
C ILE A 35 -21.61 3.39 -1.65
N THR A 36 -22.34 2.32 -1.98
CA THR A 36 -23.50 2.40 -2.88
C THR A 36 -24.59 3.31 -2.32
N SER A 37 -24.87 3.23 -1.02
CA SER A 37 -25.89 4.07 -0.40
C SER A 37 -25.47 5.55 -0.40
N LYS A 38 -24.23 5.85 -0.03
CA LYS A 38 -23.73 7.23 -0.01
C LYS A 38 -23.64 7.82 -1.41
N ALA A 39 -23.21 7.03 -2.40
CA ALA A 39 -23.18 7.46 -3.78
C ALA A 39 -24.58 7.79 -4.32
N LYS A 40 -25.59 6.99 -3.97
CA LYS A 40 -26.99 7.24 -4.33
C LYS A 40 -27.53 8.51 -3.67
N GLU A 41 -27.24 8.73 -2.38
CA GLU A 41 -27.63 9.94 -1.64
C GLU A 41 -27.08 11.21 -2.30
N LEU A 42 -25.83 11.16 -2.75
CA LEU A 42 -25.14 12.28 -3.42
C LEU A 42 -25.44 12.36 -4.92
N GLY A 43 -26.29 11.48 -5.46
CA GLY A 43 -26.68 11.50 -6.86
C GLY A 43 -25.55 11.19 -7.84
N ILE A 44 -24.54 10.41 -7.43
CA ILE A 44 -23.44 10.01 -8.30
C ILE A 44 -23.98 9.06 -9.38
N LYS A 45 -23.79 9.46 -10.64
CA LYS A 45 -24.18 8.68 -11.81
C LYS A 45 -22.95 8.04 -12.45
N VAL A 46 -23.13 6.84 -12.98
CA VAL A 46 -22.12 6.12 -13.77
C VAL A 46 -22.59 6.14 -15.22
N GLU A 47 -21.77 6.70 -16.09
CA GLU A 47 -22.07 6.73 -17.52
C GLU A 47 -21.59 5.44 -18.21
N PRO A 48 -22.24 4.99 -19.30
CA PRO A 48 -21.86 3.76 -19.99
C PRO A 48 -20.40 3.71 -20.45
N GLU A 49 -19.84 4.86 -20.86
CA GLU A 49 -18.43 4.97 -21.27
C GLU A 49 -17.47 4.73 -20.11
N GLU A 50 -17.79 5.22 -18.91
CA GLU A 50 -17.00 4.99 -17.70
C GLU A 50 -17.03 3.52 -17.29
N LEU A 51 -18.20 2.90 -17.42
CA LEU A 51 -18.40 1.48 -17.14
C LEU A 51 -17.56 0.60 -18.08
N GLN A 52 -17.61 0.89 -19.40
CA GLN A 52 -16.79 0.19 -20.39
C GLN A 52 -15.30 0.34 -20.09
N LYS A 53 -14.84 1.56 -19.80
CA LYS A 53 -13.44 1.83 -19.43
C LYS A 53 -13.02 1.06 -18.18
N SER A 54 -13.91 0.95 -17.18
CA SER A 54 -13.64 0.16 -15.97
C SER A 54 -13.56 -1.34 -16.26
N ALA A 55 -14.45 -1.87 -17.10
CA ALA A 55 -14.37 -3.26 -17.55
C ALA A 55 -13.05 -3.56 -18.29
N ASP A 56 -12.63 -2.65 -19.17
CA ASP A 56 -11.35 -2.75 -19.88
C ASP A 56 -10.15 -2.71 -18.91
N ASN A 57 -10.20 -1.85 -17.88
CA ASN A 57 -9.18 -1.80 -16.85
C ASN A 57 -9.10 -3.10 -16.03
N ILE A 58 -10.25 -3.69 -15.67
CA ILE A 58 -10.30 -5.00 -14.97
C ILE A 58 -9.63 -6.07 -15.84
N ARG A 59 -9.93 -6.08 -17.14
CA ARG A 59 -9.31 -7.01 -18.09
C ARG A 59 -7.81 -6.79 -18.18
N LEU A 60 -7.34 -5.56 -18.31
CA LEU A 60 -5.91 -5.23 -18.37
C LEU A 60 -5.18 -5.65 -17.09
N ALA A 61 -5.73 -5.34 -15.91
CA ALA A 61 -5.17 -5.72 -14.62
C ALA A 61 -5.02 -7.24 -14.44
N ASN A 62 -5.93 -8.02 -15.06
CA ASN A 62 -5.89 -9.48 -15.06
C ASN A 62 -5.21 -10.08 -16.30
N ASN A 63 -4.57 -9.28 -17.15
CA ASN A 63 -3.92 -9.68 -18.41
C ASN A 63 -4.86 -10.37 -19.43
N LEU A 64 -6.14 -10.03 -19.43
CA LEU A 64 -7.21 -10.61 -20.26
C LEU A 64 -7.37 -9.85 -21.59
N ARG A 65 -6.39 -10.01 -22.48
CA ARG A 65 -6.32 -9.27 -23.76
C ARG A 65 -7.29 -9.79 -24.81
N ARG A 66 -7.77 -11.03 -24.68
CA ARG A 66 -8.69 -11.68 -25.64
C ARG A 66 -10.00 -12.09 -24.96
N THR A 67 -11.04 -12.28 -25.77
CA THR A 67 -12.38 -12.69 -25.30
C THR A 67 -12.37 -14.09 -24.69
N ASP A 68 -11.64 -15.04 -25.30
CA ASP A 68 -11.48 -16.40 -24.77
C ASP A 68 -10.81 -16.41 -23.38
N GLN A 69 -9.79 -15.57 -23.18
CA GLN A 69 -9.16 -15.38 -21.86
C GLN A 69 -10.14 -14.81 -20.83
N THR A 70 -10.99 -13.87 -21.25
CA THR A 70 -11.98 -13.24 -20.37
C THR A 70 -13.03 -14.26 -19.92
N LEU A 71 -13.57 -15.06 -20.86
CA LEU A 71 -14.53 -16.11 -20.55
C LEU A 71 -13.93 -17.19 -19.63
N ALA A 72 -12.67 -17.58 -19.88
CA ALA A 72 -11.98 -18.53 -19.01
C ALA A 72 -11.75 -17.99 -17.58
N TRP A 73 -11.46 -16.69 -17.45
CA TRP A 73 -11.32 -16.03 -16.16
C TRP A 73 -12.67 -15.96 -15.43
N LEU A 74 -13.75 -15.58 -16.11
CA LEU A 74 -15.10 -15.58 -15.54
C LEU A 74 -15.49 -16.98 -15.04
N GLN A 75 -15.26 -18.01 -15.86
CA GLN A 75 -15.51 -19.40 -15.47
C GLN A 75 -14.67 -19.82 -14.27
N LYS A 76 -13.38 -19.49 -14.25
CA LYS A 76 -12.46 -19.79 -13.14
C LYS A 76 -12.92 -19.16 -11.82
N HIS A 77 -13.50 -17.97 -11.88
CA HIS A 77 -13.97 -17.24 -10.72
C HIS A 77 -15.47 -17.43 -10.44
N SER A 78 -16.15 -18.30 -11.19
CA SER A 78 -17.60 -18.54 -11.09
C SER A 78 -18.43 -17.25 -11.23
N LEU A 79 -17.99 -16.35 -12.12
CA LEU A 79 -18.64 -15.08 -12.43
C LEU A 79 -19.41 -15.16 -13.74
N SER A 80 -20.54 -14.48 -13.80
CA SER A 80 -21.26 -14.14 -15.03
C SER A 80 -20.76 -12.83 -15.65
N LEU A 81 -21.27 -12.49 -16.84
CA LEU A 81 -21.03 -11.17 -17.43
C LEU A 81 -21.69 -10.06 -16.60
N ASP A 82 -22.87 -10.32 -16.05
CA ASP A 82 -23.58 -9.36 -15.19
C ASP A 82 -22.76 -9.10 -13.91
N ASP A 83 -22.12 -10.13 -13.32
CA ASP A 83 -21.23 -9.94 -12.17
C ASP A 83 -20.02 -9.08 -12.52
N LEU A 84 -19.44 -9.26 -13.71
CA LEU A 84 -18.34 -8.40 -14.18
C LEU A 84 -18.79 -6.95 -14.34
N GLU A 85 -19.97 -6.73 -14.90
CA GLU A 85 -20.58 -5.40 -15.01
C GLU A 85 -20.82 -4.80 -13.62
N GLU A 86 -21.30 -5.58 -12.66
CA GLU A 86 -21.54 -5.14 -11.28
C GLU A 86 -20.23 -4.77 -10.54
N ILE A 87 -19.15 -5.52 -10.79
CA ILE A 87 -17.80 -5.21 -10.30
C ILE A 87 -17.30 -3.90 -10.91
N ALA A 88 -17.46 -3.73 -12.23
CA ALA A 88 -17.05 -2.52 -12.94
C ALA A 88 -17.84 -1.29 -12.46
N TYR A 89 -19.16 -1.42 -12.33
CA TYR A 89 -20.04 -0.37 -11.83
C TYR A 89 -19.65 0.06 -10.42
N PHE A 90 -19.39 -0.91 -9.54
CA PHE A 90 -18.95 -0.62 -8.18
C PHE A 90 -17.60 0.09 -8.15
N SER A 91 -16.64 -0.33 -8.97
CA SER A 91 -15.33 0.32 -9.11
C SER A 91 -15.45 1.79 -9.51
N VAL A 92 -16.27 2.10 -10.54
CA VAL A 92 -16.51 3.48 -10.98
C VAL A 92 -17.21 4.28 -9.89
N THR A 93 -18.27 3.73 -9.29
CA THR A 93 -19.04 4.39 -8.22
C THR A 93 -18.13 4.75 -7.04
N SER A 94 -17.30 3.80 -6.60
CA SER A 94 -16.35 3.97 -5.51
C SER A 94 -15.33 5.08 -5.81
N SER A 95 -14.73 5.05 -7.01
CA SER A 95 -13.76 6.07 -7.45
C SER A 95 -14.39 7.47 -7.52
N LYS A 96 -15.57 7.60 -8.11
CA LYS A 96 -16.30 8.88 -8.21
C LYS A 96 -16.70 9.41 -6.83
N LEU A 97 -17.12 8.53 -5.93
CA LEU A 97 -17.42 8.92 -4.55
C LEU A 97 -16.17 9.42 -3.82
N ALA A 98 -15.05 8.72 -3.97
CA ALA A 98 -13.78 9.13 -3.35
C ALA A 98 -13.35 10.53 -3.85
N GLU A 99 -13.36 10.77 -5.16
CA GLU A 99 -13.08 12.08 -5.74
C GLU A 99 -14.07 13.13 -5.23
N HIS A 100 -15.37 12.86 -5.26
CA HIS A 100 -16.39 13.82 -4.82
C HIS A 100 -16.23 14.23 -3.34
N LEU A 101 -15.83 13.30 -2.47
CA LEU A 101 -15.68 13.58 -1.04
C LEU A 101 -14.35 14.24 -0.65
N PHE A 102 -13.29 14.01 -1.43
CA PHE A 102 -11.91 14.31 -1.00
C PHE A 102 -11.11 15.16 -1.99
N ALA A 103 -11.60 15.44 -3.20
CA ALA A 103 -10.88 16.24 -4.21
C ALA A 103 -10.38 17.58 -3.68
N ASP A 104 -11.21 18.30 -2.90
CA ASP A 104 -10.90 19.60 -2.33
C ASP A 104 -10.01 19.52 -1.08
N LYS A 105 -9.86 18.32 -0.51
CA LYS A 105 -9.03 18.07 0.68
C LYS A 105 -7.60 17.64 0.33
N VAL A 106 -7.34 17.33 -0.94
CA VAL A 106 -6.03 16.86 -1.40
C VAL A 106 -4.94 17.88 -1.14
N GLU A 107 -5.13 19.12 -1.57
CA GLU A 107 -4.11 20.15 -1.47
C GLU A 107 -3.79 20.53 -0.02
N PRO A 108 -4.78 20.80 0.86
CA PRO A 108 -4.53 20.99 2.28
C PRO A 108 -3.78 19.80 2.91
N PHE A 109 -4.24 18.58 2.64
CA PHE A 109 -3.60 17.37 3.17
C PHE A 109 -2.16 17.22 2.69
N PHE A 110 -1.89 17.52 1.41
CA PHE A 110 -0.56 17.46 0.84
C PHE A 110 0.39 18.47 1.51
N VAL A 111 -0.08 19.71 1.73
CA VAL A 111 0.73 20.75 2.39
C VAL A 111 1.01 20.40 3.85
N GLU A 112 0.01 19.93 4.59
CA GLU A 112 0.17 19.48 5.99
C GLU A 112 1.16 18.32 6.11
N ASN A 113 1.24 17.47 5.09
CA ASN A 113 2.09 16.27 5.06
C ASN A 113 3.30 16.42 4.13
N LEU A 114 3.67 17.63 3.72
CA LEU A 114 4.66 17.89 2.67
C LEU A 114 5.98 17.16 2.94
N LEU A 115 6.44 17.19 4.19
CA LEU A 115 7.68 16.55 4.61
C LEU A 115 7.67 15.03 4.42
N ASN A 116 6.51 14.38 4.46
CA ASN A 116 6.38 12.93 4.26
C ASN A 116 6.53 12.53 2.78
N TYR A 117 6.30 13.47 1.87
CA TYR A 117 6.45 13.26 0.43
C TYR A 117 7.83 13.63 -0.09
N ALA A 118 8.63 14.35 0.70
CA ALA A 118 10.00 14.67 0.36
C ALA A 118 10.83 13.40 0.17
N GLN A 119 11.69 13.44 -0.84
CA GLN A 119 12.55 12.33 -1.22
C GLN A 119 14.00 12.75 -1.19
N VAL A 120 14.89 11.80 -1.03
CA VAL A 120 16.32 12.02 -1.05
C VAL A 120 17.03 10.98 -1.89
N VAL A 121 18.02 11.43 -2.63
CA VAL A 121 18.97 10.62 -3.36
C VAL A 121 20.26 10.65 -2.56
N MET A 122 20.71 9.49 -2.10
CA MET A 122 21.87 9.38 -1.22
C MET A 122 22.71 8.13 -1.49
N TYR A 123 23.95 8.20 -1.07
CA TYR A 123 24.91 7.12 -1.02
C TYR A 123 25.26 6.81 0.43
N GLU A 124 25.47 5.54 0.75
CA GLU A 124 25.71 5.09 2.11
C GLU A 124 26.82 4.02 2.14
N VAL A 125 27.75 4.19 3.08
CA VAL A 125 28.68 3.16 3.53
C VAL A 125 28.48 2.98 5.03
N ILE A 126 28.29 1.73 5.46
CA ILE A 126 28.17 1.39 6.88
C ILE A 126 29.50 0.78 7.31
N LEU A 127 30.09 1.34 8.36
CA LEU A 127 31.36 0.94 8.93
C LEU A 127 31.13 0.46 10.36
N ASP A 128 31.93 -0.52 10.79
CA ASP A 128 31.81 -1.06 12.15
C ASP A 128 32.39 -0.12 13.23
N ASP A 129 33.24 0.82 12.83
CA ASP A 129 34.00 1.71 13.70
C ASP A 129 33.66 3.19 13.41
N GLU A 130 33.33 3.94 14.47
CA GLU A 130 33.00 5.38 14.40
C GLU A 130 34.23 6.24 14.11
N ASP A 131 35.37 5.92 14.70
CA ASP A 131 36.62 6.67 14.50
C ASP A 131 37.04 6.55 13.03
N LEU A 132 36.98 5.34 12.46
CA LEU A 132 37.23 5.12 11.03
C LEU A 132 36.25 5.92 10.16
N ALA A 133 34.97 5.94 10.50
CA ALA A 133 33.99 6.71 9.73
C ALA A 133 34.28 8.22 9.77
N MET A 134 34.79 8.72 10.90
CA MET A 134 35.17 10.12 11.06
C MET A 134 36.46 10.46 10.31
N GLU A 135 37.47 9.59 10.33
CA GLU A 135 38.68 9.73 9.52
C GLU A 135 38.33 9.82 8.03
N LEU A 136 37.49 8.91 7.54
CA LEU A 136 37.03 8.90 6.15
C LEU A 136 36.20 10.14 5.80
N PHE A 137 35.40 10.67 6.74
CA PHE A 137 34.68 11.92 6.56
C PHE A 137 35.62 13.10 6.31
N TYR A 138 36.70 13.23 7.10
CA TYR A 138 37.69 14.28 6.91
C TYR A 138 38.50 14.09 5.62
N ALA A 139 38.94 12.86 5.33
CA ALA A 139 39.68 12.55 4.10
C ALA A 139 38.88 12.91 2.83
N ILE A 140 37.55 12.67 2.83
CA ILE A 140 36.68 13.10 1.73
C ILE A 140 36.51 14.62 1.71
N GLY A 141 36.35 15.26 2.88
CA GLY A 141 36.21 16.72 2.99
C GLY A 141 37.47 17.50 2.58
N GLU A 142 38.65 16.88 2.67
CA GLU A 142 39.94 17.44 2.27
C GLU A 142 40.37 17.01 0.85
N ASP A 143 39.46 16.40 0.09
CA ASP A 143 39.69 15.89 -1.28
C ASP A 143 40.83 14.85 -1.39
N GLU A 144 41.23 14.21 -0.30
CA GLU A 144 42.24 13.14 -0.29
C GLU A 144 41.68 11.82 -0.86
N MET A 145 40.37 11.63 -0.74
CA MET A 145 39.68 10.44 -1.24
C MET A 145 38.24 10.75 -1.65
N SER A 146 37.75 10.08 -2.68
CA SER A 146 36.34 10.19 -3.10
C SER A 146 35.43 9.22 -2.34
N PHE A 147 34.15 9.56 -2.22
CA PHE A 147 33.14 8.66 -1.66
C PHE A 147 33.08 7.32 -2.42
N HIS A 148 33.30 7.34 -3.73
CA HIS A 148 33.31 6.13 -4.56
C HIS A 148 34.47 5.19 -4.20
N GLU A 149 35.65 5.71 -3.91
CA GLU A 149 36.80 4.92 -3.45
C GLU A 149 36.51 4.29 -2.09
N VAL A 150 35.88 5.03 -1.17
CA VAL A 150 35.44 4.50 0.13
C VAL A 150 34.45 3.35 -0.07
N ALA A 151 33.43 3.57 -0.91
CA ALA A 151 32.46 2.55 -1.25
C ALA A 151 33.13 1.29 -1.83
N CYS A 152 34.11 1.44 -2.72
CA CYS A 152 34.87 0.33 -3.30
C CYS A 152 35.67 -0.48 -2.28
N GLN A 153 36.24 0.19 -1.28
CA GLN A 153 37.09 -0.42 -0.27
C GLN A 153 36.27 -1.10 0.84
N TYR A 154 35.21 -0.45 1.31
CA TYR A 154 34.54 -0.83 2.56
C TYR A 154 33.17 -1.50 2.39
N LEU A 155 32.47 -1.35 1.24
CA LEU A 155 31.19 -2.04 1.06
C LEU A 155 31.38 -3.53 0.78
N HIS A 156 30.81 -4.42 1.60
CA HIS A 156 30.88 -5.86 1.38
C HIS A 156 29.89 -6.37 0.32
N ASP A 157 28.73 -5.71 0.18
CA ASP A 157 27.76 -6.08 -0.84
C ASP A 157 28.28 -5.71 -2.23
N LYS A 158 28.33 -6.71 -3.12
CA LYS A 158 28.92 -6.56 -4.46
C LYS A 158 28.15 -5.58 -5.34
N GLU A 159 26.82 -5.58 -5.27
CA GLU A 159 25.99 -4.72 -6.13
C GLU A 159 25.99 -3.28 -5.60
N LEU A 160 25.91 -3.08 -4.27
CA LEU A 160 26.06 -1.74 -3.69
C LEU A 160 27.45 -1.17 -3.98
N ARG A 161 28.51 -1.97 -3.90
CA ARG A 161 29.87 -1.55 -4.26
C ARG A 161 29.97 -1.10 -5.72
N ARG A 162 29.38 -1.87 -6.64
CA ARG A 162 29.33 -1.52 -8.09
C ARG A 162 28.61 -0.20 -8.34
N CYS A 163 27.61 0.12 -7.53
CA CYS A 163 26.87 1.37 -7.59
C CYS A 163 27.43 2.46 -6.65
N GLY A 164 28.63 2.28 -6.08
CA GLY A 164 29.27 3.28 -5.22
C GLY A 164 28.52 3.58 -3.91
N GLY A 165 27.67 2.66 -3.44
CA GLY A 165 26.84 2.85 -2.25
C GLY A 165 25.48 3.52 -2.51
N TYR A 166 25.08 3.69 -3.77
CA TYR A 166 23.81 4.30 -4.15
C TYR A 166 22.61 3.57 -3.54
N ARG A 167 21.70 4.32 -2.90
CA ARG A 167 20.51 3.77 -2.22
C ARG A 167 19.20 4.01 -2.97
N GLY A 168 19.24 4.63 -4.14
CA GLY A 168 18.02 5.03 -4.83
C GLY A 168 17.37 6.26 -4.20
N THR A 169 16.12 6.47 -4.58
CA THR A 169 15.27 7.53 -4.03
C THR A 169 14.53 7.02 -2.80
N LEU A 170 14.81 7.62 -1.65
CA LEU A 170 14.25 7.21 -0.35
C LEU A 170 13.35 8.31 0.22
N ARG A 171 12.33 7.91 0.98
CA ARG A 171 11.47 8.80 1.75
C ARG A 171 11.87 8.79 3.22
N ARG A 172 11.30 9.72 4.00
CA ARG A 172 11.49 9.75 5.46
C ARG A 172 11.11 8.42 6.13
N SER A 173 10.04 7.77 5.67
CA SER A 173 9.57 6.48 6.20
C SER A 173 10.53 5.32 5.96
N ASP A 174 11.42 5.45 4.99
CA ASP A 174 12.33 4.37 4.58
C ASP A 174 13.64 4.40 5.40
N LEU A 175 13.83 5.45 6.21
CA LEU A 175 15.04 5.72 6.97
C LEU A 175 14.78 5.65 8.48
N LYS A 176 15.81 5.31 9.26
CA LYS A 176 15.77 5.45 10.72
C LYS A 176 15.62 6.92 11.10
N PRO A 177 14.96 7.26 12.22
CA PRO A 177 14.75 8.65 12.64
C PRO A 177 16.02 9.50 12.69
N GLU A 178 17.09 9.01 13.31
CA GLU A 178 18.38 9.70 13.36
C GLU A 178 18.99 9.98 11.98
N ILE A 179 18.92 9.04 11.03
CA ILE A 179 19.42 9.24 9.66
C ILE A 179 18.52 10.20 8.89
N SER A 180 17.19 10.03 8.99
CA SER A 180 16.20 10.88 8.31
C SER A 180 16.37 12.36 8.71
N ALA A 181 16.58 12.62 10.00
CA ALA A 181 16.79 13.98 10.49
C ALA A 181 18.03 14.63 9.86
N ALA A 182 19.16 13.91 9.84
CA ALA A 182 20.42 14.42 9.31
C ALA A 182 20.39 14.62 7.79
N VAL A 183 19.87 13.63 7.05
CA VAL A 183 19.87 13.62 5.58
C VAL A 183 18.96 14.70 5.01
N PHE A 184 17.76 14.90 5.56
CA PHE A 184 16.84 15.94 5.08
C PHE A 184 17.15 17.35 5.60
N ALA A 185 18.10 17.49 6.55
CA ALA A 185 18.63 18.78 6.98
C ALA A 185 19.88 19.21 6.18
N ALA A 186 20.42 18.32 5.34
CA ALA A 186 21.58 18.62 4.51
C ALA A 186 21.25 19.67 3.45
N THR A 187 22.29 20.35 2.95
CA THR A 187 22.25 21.24 1.78
C THR A 187 22.98 20.55 0.63
N PRO A 188 22.28 19.75 -0.20
CA PRO A 188 22.94 18.92 -1.20
C PRO A 188 23.61 19.75 -2.32
N PRO A 189 24.69 19.24 -2.95
CA PRO A 189 25.38 18.00 -2.59
C PRO A 189 26.21 18.17 -1.30
N GLN A 190 26.07 17.23 -0.36
CA GLN A 190 26.76 17.32 0.93
C GLN A 190 27.09 15.95 1.52
N LEU A 191 28.34 15.79 1.97
CA LEU A 191 28.71 14.75 2.91
C LEU A 191 28.30 15.16 4.32
N ILE A 192 27.47 14.37 4.99
CA ILE A 192 27.06 14.64 6.38
C ILE A 192 28.00 13.95 7.36
N LYS A 193 28.07 14.49 8.59
CA LYS A 193 28.82 13.83 9.67
C LYS A 193 28.31 12.40 9.86
N PRO A 194 29.19 11.42 10.14
CA PRO A 194 28.79 10.04 10.36
C PRO A 194 27.67 9.93 11.41
N VAL A 195 26.65 9.14 11.11
CA VAL A 195 25.51 8.89 12.00
C VAL A 195 25.64 7.48 12.58
N VAL A 196 25.84 7.37 13.89
CA VAL A 196 25.96 6.07 14.56
C VAL A 196 24.59 5.47 14.79
N THR A 197 24.42 4.20 14.41
CA THR A 197 23.24 3.42 14.76
C THR A 197 23.63 2.03 15.27
N SER A 198 22.64 1.25 15.69
CA SER A 198 22.85 -0.16 16.09
C SER A 198 23.50 -1.07 15.03
N LYS A 199 23.64 -0.61 13.78
CA LYS A 199 24.26 -1.36 12.68
C LYS A 199 25.70 -0.94 12.40
N GLY A 200 26.21 0.10 13.04
CA GLY A 200 27.50 0.71 12.75
C GLY A 200 27.41 2.22 12.54
N ALA A 201 28.53 2.82 12.14
CA ALA A 201 28.64 4.22 11.75
C ALA A 201 28.31 4.39 10.27
N HIS A 202 27.30 5.23 9.98
CA HIS A 202 26.84 5.48 8.62
C HIS A 202 27.53 6.71 8.04
N LEU A 203 28.39 6.51 7.06
CA LEU A 203 28.94 7.57 6.23
C LEU A 203 28.00 7.81 5.04
N ILE A 204 27.42 9.00 4.96
CA ILE A 204 26.34 9.30 4.01
C ILE A 204 26.68 10.54 3.19
N PHE A 205 26.60 10.40 1.87
CA PHE A 205 26.64 11.51 0.93
C PHE A 205 25.24 11.75 0.38
N VAL A 206 24.73 12.96 0.60
CA VAL A 206 23.43 13.40 0.09
C VAL A 206 23.65 14.10 -1.24
N GLU A 207 23.14 13.50 -2.31
CA GLU A 207 23.28 14.03 -3.68
C GLU A 207 22.20 15.08 -3.95
N GLU A 208 20.95 14.74 -3.67
CA GLU A 208 19.80 15.58 -3.99
C GLU A 208 18.67 15.37 -2.96
N VAL A 209 18.05 16.46 -2.52
CA VAL A 209 16.76 16.42 -1.81
C VAL A 209 15.68 16.88 -2.78
N ILE A 210 14.85 15.93 -3.21
CA ILE A 210 13.79 16.14 -4.18
C ILE A 210 12.57 16.70 -3.46
N GLN A 211 12.21 17.93 -3.80
CA GLN A 211 11.02 18.58 -3.29
C GLN A 211 9.76 17.90 -3.85
N PRO A 212 8.79 17.55 -2.98
CA PRO A 212 7.59 16.86 -3.42
C PRO A 212 6.74 17.75 -4.32
N LYS A 213 6.14 17.14 -5.33
CA LYS A 213 5.19 17.80 -6.22
C LYS A 213 3.85 17.08 -6.13
N LEU A 214 2.77 17.85 -6.08
CA LEU A 214 1.44 17.31 -6.18
C LEU A 214 1.13 16.94 -7.64
N ASP A 215 1.59 15.75 -8.05
CA ASP A 215 1.26 15.16 -9.34
C ASP A 215 -0.01 14.29 -9.27
N ALA A 216 -0.43 13.76 -10.42
CA ALA A 216 -1.62 12.91 -10.51
C ALA A 216 -1.51 11.63 -9.66
N THR A 217 -0.30 11.08 -9.51
CA THR A 217 -0.05 9.86 -8.75
C THR A 217 -0.19 10.13 -7.26
N VAL A 218 0.44 11.20 -6.77
CA VAL A 218 0.36 11.64 -5.37
C VAL A 218 -1.07 12.03 -5.02
N ARG A 219 -1.75 12.78 -5.89
CA ARG A 219 -3.16 13.12 -5.73
C ARG A 219 -4.03 11.87 -5.56
N SER A 220 -3.91 10.90 -6.48
CA SER A 220 -4.70 9.67 -6.43
C SER A 220 -4.42 8.87 -5.15
N LYS A 221 -3.16 8.85 -4.70
CA LYS A 221 -2.77 8.17 -3.47
C LYS A 221 -3.39 8.83 -2.24
N ILE A 222 -3.35 10.17 -2.15
CA ILE A 222 -3.98 10.93 -1.06
C ILE A 222 -5.48 10.66 -0.99
N ILE A 223 -6.18 10.72 -2.12
CA ILE A 223 -7.62 10.45 -2.18
C ILE A 223 -7.92 9.03 -1.71
N SER A 224 -7.14 8.05 -2.17
CA SER A 224 -7.27 6.65 -1.76
C SER A 224 -7.07 6.46 -0.24
N ASP A 225 -6.05 7.11 0.33
CA ASP A 225 -5.75 7.01 1.77
C ASP A 225 -6.84 7.67 2.62
N LEU A 226 -7.30 8.87 2.23
CA LEU A 226 -8.42 9.58 2.89
C LEU A 226 -9.72 8.79 2.80
N PHE A 227 -10.02 8.23 1.62
CA PHE A 227 -11.21 7.43 1.40
C PHE A 227 -11.19 6.12 2.20
N SER A 228 -10.04 5.43 2.26
CA SER A 228 -9.87 4.23 3.09
C SER A 228 -10.09 4.54 4.57
N GLY A 229 -9.55 5.66 5.06
CA GLY A 229 -9.78 6.14 6.43
C GLY A 229 -11.26 6.41 6.70
N TRP A 230 -11.95 7.06 5.77
CA TRP A 230 -13.38 7.32 5.87
C TRP A 230 -14.22 6.05 5.91
N ILE A 231 -13.95 5.06 5.04
CA ILE A 231 -14.65 3.76 5.05
C ILE A 231 -14.51 3.08 6.41
N LYS A 232 -13.30 3.03 6.97
CA LYS A 232 -13.06 2.43 8.30
C LYS A 232 -13.89 3.12 9.38
N GLN A 233 -13.98 4.45 9.35
CA GLN A 233 -14.82 5.20 10.28
C GLN A 233 -16.31 4.87 10.12
N GLN A 234 -16.81 4.76 8.88
CA GLN A 234 -18.20 4.39 8.62
C GLN A 234 -18.53 2.97 9.10
N ILE A 235 -17.61 2.02 8.92
CA ILE A 235 -17.77 0.64 9.40
C ILE A 235 -17.89 0.63 10.93
N VAL A 236 -17.01 1.34 11.65
CA VAL A 236 -17.06 1.41 13.13
C VAL A 236 -18.36 2.04 13.64
N GLN A 237 -18.96 2.96 12.89
CA GLN A 237 -20.21 3.63 13.24
C GLN A 237 -21.46 2.83 12.84
N THR A 238 -21.31 1.74 12.10
CA THR A 238 -22.42 0.94 11.60
C THR A 238 -22.51 -0.37 12.37
N GLU A 239 -23.69 -0.68 12.92
CA GLU A 239 -23.93 -2.00 13.49
C GLU A 239 -24.08 -3.03 12.36
N ILE A 240 -23.09 -3.93 12.25
CA ILE A 240 -23.13 -5.00 11.24
C ILE A 240 -23.84 -6.22 11.85
N VAL A 241 -25.14 -6.32 11.59
CA VAL A 241 -25.95 -7.47 12.00
C VAL A 241 -26.00 -8.50 10.87
N LEU A 242 -25.47 -9.69 11.13
CA LEU A 242 -25.72 -10.84 10.28
C LEU A 242 -27.08 -11.42 10.67
N SER A 243 -28.08 -11.33 9.78
CA SER A 243 -29.32 -12.09 9.94
C SER A 243 -28.96 -13.56 10.03
N SER A 244 -29.42 -14.24 11.09
CA SER A 244 -29.07 -15.63 11.42
C SER A 244 -28.96 -16.49 10.17
N PHE A 245 -27.88 -17.26 10.05
CA PHE A 245 -27.92 -18.43 9.19
C PHE A 245 -29.16 -19.22 9.63
N GLN A 246 -30.07 -19.56 8.72
CA GLN A 246 -31.07 -20.55 9.06
C GLN A 246 -30.31 -21.85 9.35
N ASP A 247 -29.99 -22.08 10.61
CA ASP A 247 -29.46 -23.35 11.09
C ASP A 247 -30.61 -24.36 10.97
N SER A 248 -30.64 -25.11 9.88
CA SER A 248 -31.18 -26.46 9.96
C SER A 248 -30.15 -27.30 10.70
N ASP A 249 -30.42 -27.53 11.99
CA ASP A 249 -29.72 -28.45 12.90
C ASP A 249 -28.25 -28.15 13.25
N ALA A 250 -28.02 -27.56 14.43
CA ALA A 250 -27.26 -28.21 15.51
C ALA A 250 -27.37 -27.39 16.79
N GLY A 251 -27.90 -28.01 17.84
CA GLY A 251 -28.15 -27.40 19.14
C GLY A 251 -26.93 -26.72 19.76
N ILE A 252 -27.12 -25.47 20.14
CA ILE A 252 -26.31 -24.83 21.17
C ILE A 252 -26.72 -25.51 22.49
N ALA A 253 -26.00 -26.57 22.85
CA ALA A 253 -26.02 -27.03 24.24
C ALA A 253 -25.38 -25.91 25.07
N ALA A 254 -26.18 -25.28 25.92
CA ALA A 254 -25.71 -24.42 26.98
C ALA A 254 -24.57 -25.15 27.72
N LEU A 255 -23.40 -24.52 27.78
CA LEU A 255 -22.39 -24.87 28.76
C LEU A 255 -22.93 -24.38 30.11
N ASP A 256 -23.74 -25.23 30.72
CA ASP A 256 -24.13 -25.12 32.11
C ASP A 256 -22.90 -25.34 32.99
N ASP A 257 -22.88 -24.58 34.08
CA ASP A 257 -21.87 -24.51 35.13
C ASP A 257 -21.21 -25.84 35.51
N ALA A 258 -19.88 -25.80 35.68
CA ALA A 258 -19.25 -26.56 36.75
C ALA A 258 -17.97 -25.85 37.26
N PRO A 259 -17.80 -25.70 38.59
CA PRO A 259 -16.76 -24.86 39.20
C PRO A 259 -15.46 -25.63 39.52
N LEU A 260 -14.36 -24.87 39.48
CA LEU A 260 -12.98 -25.10 39.96
C LEU A 260 -12.22 -26.34 39.45
#